data_AF-A0A6L5XJT3-F1
#
_entry.id   AF-A0A6L5XJT3-F1
#
_cell.length_a   1.000
_cell.length_b   1.000
_cell.length_c   1.000
_cell.angle_alpha   90.00
_cell.angle_beta   90.00
_cell.angle_gamma   90.00
#
_symmetry.space_group_name_H-M   'P 1'
#
loop_
_entity.id
_entity.type
_entity.pdbx_description
1 polymer ?
#
loop_
_entity_poly.entity_id
_entity_poly.type
_entity_poly.pdbx_seq_one_letter_code
_entity_poly.pdbx_strand_id
1 'polypeptide(L)'
;MSKTQENLMAAFAGESQANRKYLAFAQVADKEGMPQVAKLFRAAAAAETIHAHAHLKNAGKIGDTAANLQSALEGETYEFTKMYPEMIKDAQAEGKTAVAKYFEFANKVEEVHANLYKKAIADPSGLANVDYYVCKICGYTHEGPCDACPVCGAGAAAFFKVEECCK
;
A
#
# COMPACT_ATOMS: atom_id res chain seq x y z
N MET A 1 3.22 -20.14 17.87
CA MET A 1 2.45 -18.95 18.31
C MET A 1 1.23 -19.42 19.10
N SER A 2 0.61 -18.58 19.94
CA SER A 2 -0.64 -18.97 20.62
C SER A 2 -1.82 -18.88 19.64
N LYS A 3 -2.92 -19.58 19.95
CA LYS A 3 -4.12 -19.50 19.10
C LYS A 3 -4.70 -18.08 19.03
N THR A 4 -4.65 -17.35 20.14
CA THR A 4 -5.05 -15.94 20.19
C THR A 4 -4.19 -15.08 19.27
N GLN A 5 -2.88 -15.33 19.22
CA GLN A 5 -1.98 -14.60 18.33
C GLN A 5 -2.30 -14.86 16.84
N GLU A 6 -2.60 -16.11 16.48
CA GLU A 6 -3.08 -16.44 15.14
C GLU A 6 -4.40 -15.73 14.81
N ASN A 7 -5.34 -15.72 15.75
CA ASN A 7 -6.63 -15.06 15.57
C ASN A 7 -6.47 -13.55 15.39
N LEU A 8 -5.56 -12.90 16.12
CA LEU A 8 -5.26 -11.48 15.96
C LEU A 8 -4.71 -11.17 14.57
N MET A 9 -3.79 -12.00 14.05
CA MET A 9 -3.24 -11.79 12.70
C MET A 9 -4.26 -12.09 11.60
N ALA A 10 -5.13 -13.09 11.79
CA ALA A 10 -6.23 -13.37 10.88
C ALA A 10 -7.25 -12.22 10.86
N ALA A 11 -7.61 -11.68 12.03
CA ALA A 11 -8.49 -10.52 12.15
C ALA A 11 -7.86 -9.28 11.50
N PHE A 12 -6.58 -9.00 11.76
CA PHE A 12 -5.86 -7.94 11.06
C PHE A 12 -5.96 -8.07 9.53
N ALA A 13 -5.67 -9.26 8.98
CA ALA A 13 -5.78 -9.49 7.54
C ALA A 13 -7.21 -9.27 7.02
N GLY A 14 -8.23 -9.70 7.77
CA GLY A 14 -9.64 -9.50 7.42
C GLY A 14 -10.04 -8.03 7.41
N GLU A 15 -9.70 -7.29 8.46
CA GLU A 15 -10.01 -5.86 8.60
C GLU A 15 -9.27 -5.00 7.57
N SER A 16 -8.00 -5.32 7.27
CA SER A 16 -7.24 -4.66 6.20
C SER A 16 -7.90 -4.86 4.83
N GLN A 17 -8.37 -6.07 4.52
CA GLN A 17 -9.11 -6.35 3.28
C GLN A 17 -10.46 -5.65 3.25
N ALA A 18 -11.20 -5.63 4.36
CA ALA A 18 -12.49 -4.94 4.48
C ALA A 18 -12.35 -3.44 4.22
N ASN A 19 -11.40 -2.78 4.89
CA ASN A 19 -11.07 -1.38 4.69
C ASN A 19 -10.80 -1.04 3.20
N ARG A 20 -9.90 -1.78 2.54
CA ARG A 20 -9.54 -1.52 1.14
C ARG A 20 -10.73 -1.76 0.19
N LYS A 21 -11.52 -2.81 0.42
CA LYS A 21 -12.76 -3.08 -0.36
C LYS A 21 -13.76 -1.95 -0.22
N TYR A 22 -14.05 -1.50 1.01
CA TYR A 22 -15.08 -0.49 1.26
C TYR A 22 -14.71 0.85 0.64
N LEU A 23 -13.43 1.26 0.66
CA LEU A 23 -12.99 2.46 -0.06
C LEU A 23 -13.18 2.35 -1.58
N ALA A 24 -12.89 1.18 -2.17
CA ALA A 24 -13.17 0.94 -3.58
C ALA A 24 -14.68 0.96 -3.90
N PHE A 25 -15.50 0.37 -3.02
CA PHE A 25 -16.97 0.38 -3.17
C PHE A 25 -17.55 1.79 -3.04
N ALA A 26 -17.00 2.62 -2.15
CA ALA A 26 -17.40 4.02 -2.03
C ALA A 26 -17.22 4.79 -3.35
N GLN A 27 -16.12 4.55 -4.07
CA GLN A 27 -15.88 5.17 -5.38
C GLN A 27 -16.89 4.73 -6.43
N VAL A 28 -17.34 3.47 -6.38
CA VAL A 28 -18.42 2.97 -7.26
C VAL A 28 -19.73 3.67 -6.92
N ALA A 29 -20.10 3.71 -5.63
CA ALA A 29 -21.32 4.37 -5.17
C ALA A 29 -21.36 5.87 -5.50
N ASP A 30 -20.23 6.58 -5.47
CA ASP A 30 -20.15 7.97 -5.94
C ASP A 30 -20.45 8.08 -7.44
N LYS A 31 -19.85 7.21 -8.27
CA LYS A 31 -20.06 7.19 -9.73
C LYS A 31 -21.51 6.89 -10.11
N GLU A 32 -22.18 6.08 -9.28
CA GLU A 32 -23.60 5.73 -9.44
C GLU A 32 -24.56 6.77 -8.84
N GLY A 33 -24.04 7.87 -8.27
CA GLY A 33 -24.88 8.93 -7.69
C GLY A 33 -25.56 8.53 -6.38
N MET A 34 -24.96 7.64 -5.60
CA MET A 34 -25.44 7.17 -4.30
C MET A 34 -24.63 7.74 -3.11
N PRO A 35 -24.69 9.05 -2.85
CA PRO A 35 -23.77 9.71 -1.91
C PRO A 35 -23.89 9.21 -0.46
N GLN A 36 -25.07 8.80 -0.02
CA GLN A 36 -25.26 8.29 1.34
C GLN A 36 -24.67 6.89 1.52
N VAL A 37 -24.73 6.05 0.49
CA VAL A 37 -24.10 4.72 0.47
C VAL A 37 -22.59 4.85 0.46
N ALA A 38 -22.06 5.76 -0.37
CA ALA A 38 -20.63 6.04 -0.42
C ALA A 38 -20.10 6.56 0.92
N LYS A 39 -20.85 7.43 1.61
CA LYS A 39 -20.53 7.88 2.98
C LYS A 39 -20.51 6.72 3.98
N LEU A 40 -21.49 5.82 3.92
CA LEU A 40 -21.53 4.64 4.79
C LEU A 40 -20.29 3.75 4.58
N PHE A 41 -19.93 3.45 3.33
CA PHE A 41 -18.72 2.66 3.04
C PHE A 41 -17.45 3.33 3.57
N ARG A 42 -17.30 4.65 3.41
CA ARG A 42 -16.16 5.38 3.97
C ARG A 42 -16.14 5.34 5.50
N ALA A 43 -17.28 5.50 6.14
CA ALA A 43 -17.39 5.43 7.60
C ALA A 43 -17.02 4.04 8.13
N ALA A 44 -17.51 2.97 7.48
CA ALA A 44 -17.13 1.60 7.82
C ALA A 44 -15.63 1.37 7.59
N ALA A 45 -15.08 1.81 6.45
CA ALA A 45 -13.65 1.70 6.19
C ALA A 45 -12.81 2.37 7.29
N ALA A 46 -13.20 3.57 7.75
CA ALA A 46 -12.52 4.26 8.85
C ALA A 46 -12.58 3.44 10.15
N ALA A 47 -13.71 2.78 10.43
CA ALA A 47 -13.84 1.87 11.58
C ALA A 47 -12.90 0.65 11.45
N GLU A 48 -12.82 0.03 10.28
CA GLU A 48 -11.96 -1.15 10.08
C GLU A 48 -10.47 -0.81 10.20
N THR A 49 -10.06 0.44 9.88
CA THR A 49 -8.70 0.91 10.19
C THR A 49 -8.42 0.86 11.70
N ILE A 50 -9.39 1.28 12.53
CA ILE A 50 -9.26 1.26 14.00
C ILE A 50 -9.13 -0.18 14.48
N HIS A 51 -9.98 -1.09 13.97
CA HIS A 51 -9.92 -2.51 14.32
C HIS A 51 -8.57 -3.14 13.91
N ALA A 52 -8.13 -2.95 12.65
CA ALA A 52 -6.87 -3.47 12.14
C ALA A 52 -5.66 -3.02 12.98
N HIS A 53 -5.57 -1.73 13.30
CA HIS A 53 -4.49 -1.20 14.15
C HIS A 53 -4.55 -1.74 15.58
N ALA A 54 -5.75 -1.89 16.15
CA ALA A 54 -5.91 -2.51 17.47
C ALA A 54 -5.45 -3.97 17.47
N HIS A 55 -5.73 -4.74 16.42
CA HIS A 55 -5.25 -6.11 16.29
C HIS A 55 -3.72 -6.19 16.20
N LEU A 56 -3.08 -5.36 15.37
CA LEU A 56 -1.60 -5.30 15.30
C LEU A 56 -0.98 -4.93 16.64
N LYS A 57 -1.54 -3.93 17.33
CA LYS A 57 -1.06 -3.51 18.65
C LYS A 57 -1.14 -4.64 19.66
N ASN A 58 -2.29 -5.30 19.77
CA ASN A 58 -2.49 -6.43 20.68
C ASN A 58 -1.65 -7.66 20.29
N ALA A 59 -1.30 -7.80 19.02
CA ALA A 59 -0.39 -8.82 18.52
C ALA A 59 1.10 -8.47 18.77
N GLY A 60 1.41 -7.30 19.35
CA GLY A 60 2.79 -6.86 19.54
C GLY A 60 3.55 -6.63 18.23
N LYS A 61 2.83 -6.28 17.15
CA LYS A 61 3.39 -6.03 15.81
C LYS A 61 3.63 -4.55 15.50
N ILE A 62 3.42 -3.67 16.50
CA ILE A 62 3.77 -2.25 16.43
C ILE A 62 4.88 -2.00 17.44
N GLY A 63 6.09 -1.73 16.94
CA GLY A 63 7.26 -1.37 17.73
C GLY A 63 7.55 0.12 17.70
N ASP A 64 8.78 0.50 18.03
CA ASP A 64 9.29 1.84 17.78
C ASP A 64 9.53 2.08 16.27
N THR A 65 9.89 3.32 15.91
CA THR A 65 10.10 3.68 14.51
C THR A 65 11.17 2.82 13.83
N ALA A 66 12.25 2.48 14.52
CA ALA A 66 13.32 1.67 13.95
C ALA A 66 12.84 0.24 13.64
N ALA A 67 12.14 -0.39 14.58
CA ALA A 67 11.54 -1.71 14.37
C ALA A 67 10.49 -1.71 13.26
N ASN A 68 9.66 -0.67 13.19
CA ASN A 68 8.62 -0.56 12.15
C ASN A 68 9.24 -0.34 10.77
N LEU A 69 10.28 0.50 10.64
CA LEU A 69 11.02 0.69 9.39
C LEU A 69 11.67 -0.60 8.91
N GLN A 70 12.30 -1.35 9.82
CA GLN A 70 12.90 -2.64 9.51
C GLN A 70 11.85 -3.65 9.04
N SER A 71 10.70 -3.73 9.73
CA SER A 71 9.59 -4.59 9.31
C SER A 71 9.04 -4.21 7.94
N ALA A 72 8.95 -2.92 7.63
CA ALA A 72 8.52 -2.45 6.32
C ALA A 72 9.52 -2.85 5.23
N LEU A 73 10.81 -2.60 5.45
CA LEU A 73 11.88 -3.00 4.53
C LEU A 73 11.88 -4.52 4.25
N GLU A 74 11.68 -5.34 5.28
CA GLU A 74 11.60 -6.80 5.12
C GLU A 74 10.41 -7.22 4.27
N GLY A 75 9.24 -6.61 4.50
CA GLY A 75 8.04 -6.82 3.68
C GLY A 75 8.28 -6.46 2.22
N GLU A 76 8.67 -5.22 1.95
CA GLU A 76 8.95 -4.73 0.60
C GLU A 76 10.00 -5.61 -0.11
N THR A 77 11.07 -5.98 0.60
CA THR A 77 12.14 -6.85 0.05
C THR A 77 11.62 -8.23 -0.31
N TYR A 78 10.79 -8.84 0.54
CA TYR A 78 10.15 -10.11 0.22
C TYR A 78 9.26 -9.98 -1.01
N GLU A 79 8.49 -8.89 -1.11
CA GLU A 79 7.58 -8.66 -2.23
C GLU A 79 8.32 -8.56 -3.57
N PHE A 80 9.33 -7.69 -3.68
CA PHE A 80 10.01 -7.46 -4.96
C PHE A 80 11.06 -8.54 -5.33
N THR A 81 11.55 -9.32 -4.36
CA THR A 81 12.57 -10.36 -4.64
C THR A 81 12.01 -11.78 -4.72
N LYS A 82 10.82 -12.04 -4.17
CA LYS A 82 10.21 -13.37 -4.10
C LYS A 82 8.77 -13.39 -4.59
N MET A 83 7.87 -12.68 -3.90
CA MET A 83 6.44 -12.81 -4.13
C MET A 83 6.02 -12.39 -5.54
N TYR A 84 6.29 -11.14 -5.95
CA TYR A 84 5.90 -10.67 -7.27
C TYR A 84 6.65 -11.37 -8.40
N PRO A 85 7.96 -11.67 -8.33
CA PRO A 85 8.63 -12.44 -9.38
C PRO A 85 8.00 -13.82 -9.64
N GLU A 86 7.51 -14.49 -8.59
CA GLU A 86 6.77 -15.74 -8.72
C GLU A 86 5.39 -15.52 -9.35
N MET A 87 4.62 -14.54 -8.84
CA MET A 87 3.29 -14.20 -9.38
C MET A 87 3.33 -13.73 -10.85
N ILE A 88 4.39 -13.02 -11.27
CA ILE A 88 4.60 -12.61 -12.66
C ILE A 88 4.76 -13.84 -13.55
N LYS A 89 5.58 -14.82 -13.13
CA LYS A 89 5.79 -16.07 -13.88
C LYS A 89 4.49 -16.85 -14.03
N ASP A 90 3.73 -16.98 -12.95
CA ASP A 90 2.44 -17.68 -12.97
C ASP A 90 1.45 -16.99 -13.93
N ALA A 91 1.30 -15.67 -13.82
CA ALA A 91 0.42 -14.90 -14.70
C ALA A 91 0.86 -14.98 -16.18
N GLN A 92 2.17 -15.01 -16.47
CA GLN A 92 2.68 -15.22 -17.82
C GLN A 92 2.38 -16.63 -18.33
N ALA A 93 2.59 -17.67 -17.50
CA ALA A 93 2.31 -19.06 -17.85
C ALA A 93 0.82 -19.30 -18.14
N GLU A 94 -0.06 -18.60 -17.43
CA GLU A 94 -1.51 -18.63 -17.64
C GLU A 94 -2.01 -17.71 -18.78
N GLY A 95 -1.12 -17.00 -19.47
CA GLY A 95 -1.47 -16.07 -20.54
C GLY A 95 -2.22 -14.81 -20.06
N LYS A 96 -2.17 -14.49 -18.76
CA LYS A 96 -2.79 -13.29 -18.15
C LYS A 96 -1.88 -12.07 -18.30
N THR A 97 -1.58 -11.70 -19.55
CA THR A 97 -0.57 -10.67 -19.89
C THR A 97 -0.80 -9.32 -19.22
N ALA A 98 -2.05 -8.85 -19.12
CA ALA A 98 -2.38 -7.60 -18.43
C ALA A 98 -2.10 -7.67 -16.91
N VAL A 99 -2.38 -8.82 -16.29
CA VAL A 99 -2.11 -9.04 -14.85
C VAL A 99 -0.61 -9.18 -14.61
N ALA A 100 0.10 -9.93 -15.46
CA ALA A 100 1.56 -10.01 -15.41
C ALA A 100 2.19 -8.61 -15.52
N LYS A 101 1.68 -7.77 -16.44
CA LYS A 101 2.17 -6.40 -16.58
C LYS A 101 1.91 -5.54 -15.35
N TYR A 102 0.75 -5.70 -14.73
CA TYR A 102 0.44 -5.03 -13.47
C TYR A 102 1.38 -5.49 -12.33
N PHE A 103 1.62 -6.79 -12.19
CA PHE A 103 2.58 -7.30 -11.21
C PHE A 103 4.01 -6.81 -11.46
N GLU A 104 4.44 -6.67 -12.72
CA GLU A 104 5.72 -6.02 -13.04
C GLU A 104 5.78 -4.57 -12.56
N PHE A 105 4.66 -3.83 -12.63
CA PHE A 105 4.60 -2.48 -12.09
C PHE A 105 4.71 -2.47 -10.57
N ALA A 106 3.92 -3.29 -9.88
CA ALA A 106 3.97 -3.40 -8.42
C ALA A 106 5.38 -3.79 -7.94
N ASN A 107 5.99 -4.82 -8.55
CA ASN A 107 7.35 -5.25 -8.25
C ASN A 107 8.39 -4.12 -8.31
N LYS A 108 8.32 -3.28 -9.36
CA LYS A 108 9.23 -2.14 -9.51
C LYS A 108 8.98 -1.06 -8.46
N VAL A 109 7.73 -0.90 -8.02
CA VAL A 109 7.35 0.08 -7.00
C VAL A 109 7.79 -0.39 -5.62
N GLU A 110 7.65 -1.67 -5.29
CA GLU A 110 8.10 -2.18 -3.99
C GLU A 110 9.63 -2.11 -3.83
N GLU A 111 10.39 -2.23 -4.93
CA GLU A 111 11.83 -1.93 -4.90
C GLU A 111 12.10 -0.46 -4.54
N VAL A 112 11.27 0.47 -5.03
CA VAL A 112 11.37 1.90 -4.68
C VAL A 112 11.05 2.11 -3.20
N HIS A 113 10.00 1.48 -2.68
CA HIS A 113 9.66 1.54 -1.25
C HIS A 113 10.79 0.97 -0.38
N ALA A 114 11.35 -0.19 -0.74
CA ALA A 114 12.49 -0.77 -0.03
C ALA A 114 13.68 0.20 0.01
N ASN A 115 13.97 0.92 -1.08
CA ASN A 115 15.05 1.89 -1.12
C ASN A 115 14.76 3.15 -0.28
N LEU A 116 13.50 3.62 -0.25
CA LEU A 116 13.08 4.72 0.62
C LEU A 116 13.20 4.33 2.11
N TYR A 117 12.78 3.12 2.48
CA TYR A 117 12.95 2.64 3.85
C TYR A 117 14.41 2.41 4.23
N LYS A 118 15.26 1.89 3.33
CA LYS A 118 16.72 1.82 3.56
C LYS A 118 17.33 3.19 3.83
N LYS A 119 16.94 4.21 3.06
CA LYS A 119 17.38 5.60 3.27
C LYS A 119 16.94 6.10 4.65
N ALA A 120 15.68 5.86 5.02
CA ALA A 120 15.14 6.23 6.33
C ALA A 120 15.79 5.49 7.51
N ILE A 121 16.17 4.22 7.35
CA ILE A 121 16.89 3.45 8.38
C ILE A 121 18.33 3.98 8.56
N ALA A 122 18.99 4.35 7.46
CA ALA A 122 20.37 4.82 7.49
C ALA A 122 20.53 6.17 8.21
N ASP A 123 19.59 7.09 8.02
CA ASP A 123 19.56 8.38 8.72
C ASP A 123 18.11 8.87 8.96
N PRO A 124 17.43 8.35 10.01
CA PRO A 124 16.04 8.72 10.30
C PRO A 124 15.85 10.20 10.60
N SER A 125 16.87 10.85 11.16
CA SER A 125 16.85 12.27 11.55
C SER A 125 17.23 13.23 10.42
N GLY A 126 17.93 12.74 9.41
CA GLY A 126 18.42 13.53 8.27
C GLY A 126 17.56 13.42 7.01
N LEU A 127 16.34 12.87 7.12
CA LEU A 127 15.40 12.88 6.01
C LEU A 127 15.04 14.33 5.64
N ALA A 128 15.17 14.63 4.34
CA ALA A 128 14.79 15.93 3.81
C ALA A 128 13.29 16.17 4.00
N ASN A 129 12.91 17.42 4.27
CA ASN A 129 11.51 17.82 4.32
C ASN A 129 10.95 17.92 2.90
N VAL A 130 10.40 16.81 2.41
CA VAL A 130 9.85 16.66 1.05
C VAL A 130 8.43 16.15 1.10
N ASP A 131 7.66 16.51 0.09
CA ASP A 131 6.35 15.94 -0.16
C ASP A 131 6.47 14.63 -0.93
N TYR A 132 5.65 13.63 -0.59
CA TYR A 132 5.56 12.40 -1.37
C TYR A 132 4.44 12.47 -2.39
N TYR A 133 4.75 12.08 -3.62
CA TYR A 133 3.81 11.96 -4.72
C TYR A 133 3.65 10.51 -5.14
N VAL A 134 2.42 10.11 -5.43
CA VAL A 134 2.08 8.73 -5.85
C VAL A 134 1.37 8.75 -7.19
N CYS A 135 1.82 7.90 -8.12
CA CYS A 135 1.16 7.72 -9.40
C CYS A 135 -0.17 6.93 -9.21
N LYS A 136 -1.31 7.51 -9.61
CA LYS A 136 -2.64 6.88 -9.52
C LYS A 136 -2.81 5.62 -10.37
N ILE A 137 -1.90 5.40 -11.32
CA ILE A 137 -1.97 4.27 -12.27
C ILE A 137 -1.22 3.05 -11.75
N CYS A 138 -0.02 3.23 -11.22
CA CYS A 138 0.86 2.11 -10.87
C CYS A 138 1.43 2.16 -9.45
N GLY A 139 1.14 3.21 -8.68
CA GLY A 139 1.62 3.36 -7.30
C GLY A 139 3.04 3.89 -7.15
N TYR A 140 3.74 4.27 -8.23
CA TYR A 140 5.11 4.79 -8.12
C TYR A 140 5.18 5.98 -7.15
N THR A 141 5.99 5.81 -6.10
CA THR A 141 6.20 6.76 -5.02
C THR A 141 7.49 7.55 -5.24
N HIS A 142 7.42 8.87 -5.17
CA HIS A 142 8.56 9.76 -5.41
C HIS A 142 8.62 10.91 -4.39
N GLU A 143 9.85 11.33 -4.06
CA GLU A 143 10.12 12.54 -3.28
C GLU A 143 10.02 13.76 -4.21
N GLY A 144 8.97 14.57 -4.08
CA GLY A 144 8.70 15.73 -4.92
C GLY A 144 7.90 15.41 -6.20
N PRO A 145 7.59 16.45 -7.01
CA PRO A 145 6.85 16.28 -8.26
C PRO A 145 7.69 15.56 -9.32
N CYS A 146 7.01 14.89 -10.26
CA CYS A 146 7.65 14.13 -11.34
C CYS A 146 6.93 14.39 -12.67
N ASP A 147 7.70 14.68 -13.74
CA ASP A 147 7.15 15.00 -15.06
C ASP A 147 6.50 13.79 -15.76
N ALA A 148 7.08 12.60 -15.56
CA ALA A 148 6.59 11.34 -16.11
C ALA A 148 6.96 10.16 -15.21
N CYS A 149 6.01 9.25 -15.02
CA CYS A 149 6.20 8.06 -14.22
C CYS A 149 7.17 7.09 -14.91
N PRO A 150 8.33 6.76 -14.29
CA PRO A 150 9.31 5.87 -14.89
C PRO A 150 8.85 4.40 -14.94
N VAL A 151 7.78 4.06 -14.22
CA VAL A 151 7.24 2.69 -14.16
C VAL A 151 6.22 2.44 -15.26
N CYS A 152 5.20 3.30 -15.38
CA CYS A 152 4.08 3.11 -16.32
C CYS A 152 4.03 4.13 -17.47
N GLY A 153 4.86 5.17 -17.47
CA GLY A 153 4.91 6.20 -18.52
C GLY A 153 3.83 7.28 -18.43
N ALA A 154 2.98 7.27 -17.40
CA ALA A 154 1.96 8.30 -17.21
C ALA A 154 2.59 9.68 -16.92
N GLY A 155 2.05 10.76 -17.50
CA GLY A 155 2.54 12.12 -17.25
C GLY A 155 2.20 12.67 -15.86
N ALA A 156 2.72 13.87 -15.55
CA ALA A 156 2.59 14.54 -14.24
C ALA A 156 1.16 14.59 -13.65
N ALA A 157 0.12 14.74 -14.49
CA ALA A 157 -1.27 14.80 -14.03
C ALA A 157 -1.78 13.50 -13.37
N ALA A 158 -1.08 12.38 -13.57
CA ALA A 158 -1.38 11.11 -12.93
C ALA A 158 -0.91 11.03 -11.47
N PHE A 159 -0.14 12.01 -10.98
CA PHE A 159 0.35 12.03 -9.61
C PHE A 159 -0.60 12.78 -8.68
N PHE A 160 -0.58 12.41 -7.40
CA PHE A 160 -1.17 13.19 -6.32
C PHE A 160 -0.20 13.26 -5.14
N LYS A 161 -0.25 14.37 -4.41
CA LYS A 161 0.46 14.53 -3.15
C LYS A 161 -0.29 13.78 -2.04
N VAL A 162 0.40 12.96 -1.25
CA VAL A 162 -0.23 12.04 -0.28
C VAL A 162 -1.01 12.78 0.84
N GLU A 163 -0.63 14.01 1.18
CA GLU A 163 -1.34 14.82 2.20
C GLU A 163 -2.76 15.27 1.77
N GLU A 164 -3.09 15.16 0.49
CA GLU A 164 -4.41 15.54 -0.06
C GLU A 164 -5.41 14.37 -0.06
N CYS A 165 -4.96 13.13 0.14
CA CYS A 165 -5.76 11.93 -0.11
C CYS A 165 -6.56 11.42 1.09
N CYS A 166 -6.33 11.96 2.30
CA CYS A 166 -6.89 11.44 3.55
C CYS A 166 -7.45 12.53 4.49
N LYS A 167 -7.84 13.70 3.95
CA LYS A 167 -8.73 14.63 4.64
C LYS A 167 -10.19 14.32 4.35
#